data_AF-T0SU95-F1
#
_entry.id   AF-T0SU95-F1
#
_cell.length_a   1.000
_cell.length_b   1.000
_cell.length_c   1.000
_cell.angle_alpha   90.00
_cell.angle_beta   90.00
_cell.angle_gamma   90.00
#
_symmetry.space_group_name_H-M   'P 1'
#
loop_
_entity.id
_entity.type
_entity.pdbx_description
1 polymer ?
#
loop_
_entity_poly.entity_id
_entity_poly.type
_entity_poly.pdbx_seq_one_letter_code
_entity_poly.pdbx_strand_id
1 'polypeptide(L)'
;MKTIISFLILTTLSISSYATCDQLFSQGSIEYSFAGRTFEDGSTAYDEAVAESKKPDANMGIICEKLFLSASGFQYAVKGFQNCANIFRSAMDVCSGTDKITASKHKNTCLSNKDVSTENFSYIYNEYKRNCYQE
;
A
#
# COMPACT_ATOMS: atom_id res chain seq x y z
N MET A 1 -21.38 -34.48 -51.66
CA MET A 1 -21.27 -33.01 -51.64
C MET A 1 -21.80 -32.53 -50.29
N LYS A 2 -20.95 -31.87 -49.46
CA LYS A 2 -21.28 -30.92 -48.37
C LYS A 2 -22.01 -31.49 -47.12
N THR A 3 -21.58 -31.32 -45.85
CA THR A 3 -20.48 -30.56 -45.23
C THR A 3 -20.25 -31.15 -43.83
N ILE A 4 -19.00 -31.35 -43.44
CA ILE A 4 -18.58 -31.62 -42.06
C ILE A 4 -18.39 -30.26 -41.36
N ILE A 5 -18.51 -30.26 -40.03
CA ILE A 5 -17.75 -29.50 -39.01
C ILE A 5 -18.61 -28.56 -38.14
N SER A 6 -18.64 -28.95 -36.86
CA SER A 6 -19.05 -28.28 -35.63
C SER A 6 -18.79 -26.78 -35.54
N PHE A 7 -19.70 -26.07 -34.89
CA PHE A 7 -19.40 -24.80 -34.21
C PHE A 7 -20.07 -24.79 -32.82
N LEU A 8 -19.59 -25.67 -31.94
CA LEU A 8 -19.72 -25.50 -30.49
C LEU A 8 -18.52 -24.68 -30.03
N ILE A 9 -18.62 -23.35 -30.14
CA ILE A 9 -17.69 -22.45 -29.45
C ILE A 9 -18.20 -22.25 -28.04
N LEU A 10 -17.46 -22.86 -27.11
CA LEU A 10 -17.51 -22.66 -25.67
C LEU A 10 -17.48 -21.17 -25.31
N THR A 11 -18.59 -20.63 -24.83
CA THR A 11 -18.64 -19.34 -24.12
C THR A 11 -18.65 -19.57 -22.61
N THR A 12 -17.65 -20.29 -22.08
CA THR A 12 -17.56 -20.62 -20.63
C THR A 12 -16.40 -19.93 -19.92
N LEU A 13 -15.60 -19.09 -20.61
CA LEU A 13 -14.41 -18.44 -20.03
C LEU A 13 -14.71 -17.17 -19.22
N SER A 14 -15.95 -16.66 -19.24
CA SER A 14 -16.30 -15.37 -18.62
C SER A 14 -16.59 -15.44 -17.12
N ILE A 15 -16.91 -16.61 -16.58
CA ILE A 15 -17.27 -16.74 -15.15
C ILE A 15 -16.00 -16.76 -14.29
N SER A 16 -14.93 -17.39 -14.76
CA SER A 16 -13.66 -17.48 -14.03
C SER A 16 -12.90 -16.16 -13.98
N SER A 17 -12.95 -15.35 -15.04
CA SER A 17 -12.29 -14.04 -15.07
C SER A 17 -12.97 -13.03 -14.14
N TYR A 18 -14.29 -13.07 -14.03
CA TYR A 18 -15.05 -12.19 -13.13
C TYR A 18 -14.75 -12.49 -11.65
N ALA A 19 -14.81 -13.76 -11.24
CA ALA A 19 -14.47 -14.15 -9.86
C ALA A 19 -13.01 -13.80 -9.50
N THR A 20 -12.09 -13.90 -10.46
CA THR A 20 -10.68 -13.51 -10.29
C THR A 20 -10.52 -11.99 -10.16
N CYS A 21 -11.29 -11.22 -10.93
CA CYS A 21 -11.33 -9.76 -10.85
C CYS A 21 -11.75 -9.30 -9.45
N ASP A 22 -12.90 -9.78 -8.95
CA ASP A 22 -13.42 -9.42 -7.62
C ASP A 22 -12.44 -9.80 -6.50
N GLN A 23 -11.83 -10.98 -6.59
CA GLN A 23 -10.83 -11.43 -5.63
C GLN A 23 -9.62 -10.47 -5.58
N LEU A 24 -9.10 -10.05 -6.73
CA LEU A 24 -7.98 -9.11 -6.79
C LEU A 24 -8.36 -7.73 -6.27
N PHE A 25 -9.59 -7.26 -6.51
CA PHE A 25 -10.09 -6.02 -5.91
C PHE A 25 -10.14 -6.10 -4.38
N SER A 26 -10.63 -7.22 -3.85
CA SER A 26 -10.66 -7.47 -2.40
C SER A 26 -9.25 -7.48 -1.81
N GLN A 27 -8.33 -8.24 -2.41
CA GLN A 27 -6.94 -8.31 -1.96
C GLN A 27 -6.22 -6.95 -2.03
N GLY A 28 -6.40 -6.20 -3.12
CA GLY A 28 -5.82 -4.86 -3.28
C GLY A 28 -6.35 -3.88 -2.22
N SER A 29 -7.64 -3.99 -1.89
CA SER A 29 -8.26 -3.19 -0.82
C SER A 29 -7.74 -3.56 0.57
N ILE A 30 -7.51 -4.86 0.83
CA ILE A 30 -6.90 -5.32 2.08
C ILE A 30 -5.48 -4.75 2.25
N GLU A 31 -4.65 -4.81 1.21
CA GLU A 31 -3.30 -4.23 1.24
C GLU A 31 -3.34 -2.71 1.40
N TYR A 32 -4.28 -2.02 0.73
CA TYR A 32 -4.48 -0.59 0.90
C TYR A 32 -4.82 -0.23 2.36
N SER A 33 -5.78 -0.95 2.96
CA SER A 33 -6.18 -0.72 4.34
C SER A 33 -5.07 -1.06 5.34
N PHE A 34 -4.29 -2.13 5.09
CA PHE A 34 -3.11 -2.44 5.88
C PHE A 34 -2.08 -1.31 5.82
N ALA A 35 -1.74 -0.85 4.61
CA ALA A 35 -0.80 0.25 4.41
C ALA A 35 -1.27 1.54 5.08
N GLY A 36 -2.55 1.88 4.95
CA GLY A 36 -3.17 3.03 5.59
C GLY A 36 -3.04 3.00 7.11
N ARG A 37 -3.35 1.87 7.76
CA ARG A 37 -3.18 1.72 9.22
C ARG A 37 -1.72 1.90 9.63
N THR A 38 -0.78 1.27 8.94
CA THR A 38 0.64 1.41 9.28
C THR A 38 1.18 2.82 9.05
N PHE A 39 0.62 3.55 8.07
CA PHE A 39 0.92 4.96 7.85
C PHE A 39 0.40 5.82 9.02
N GLU A 40 -0.83 5.58 9.45
CA GLU A 40 -1.44 6.27 10.61
C GLU A 40 -0.68 5.98 11.91
N ASP A 41 -0.31 4.73 12.15
CA ASP A 41 0.54 4.32 13.29
C ASP A 41 1.89 5.06 13.23
N GLY A 42 2.49 5.15 12.04
CA GLY A 42 3.74 5.87 11.82
C GLY A 42 3.63 7.37 12.10
N SER A 43 2.56 8.01 11.61
CA SER A 43 2.27 9.42 11.84
C SER A 43 2.01 9.71 13.32
N THR A 44 1.23 8.86 13.99
CA THR A 44 0.90 8.99 15.42
C THR A 44 2.16 8.91 16.26
N ALA A 45 3.04 7.94 16.00
CA ALA A 45 4.31 7.84 16.70
C ALA A 45 5.21 9.06 16.48
N TYR A 46 5.20 9.67 15.28
CA TYR A 46 5.94 10.91 15.05
C TYR A 46 5.38 12.07 15.87
N ASP A 47 4.05 12.24 15.89
CA ASP A 47 3.41 13.29 16.67
C ASP A 47 3.70 13.14 18.17
N GLU A 48 3.76 11.90 18.67
CA GLU A 48 4.19 11.59 20.05
C GLU A 48 5.65 11.97 20.30
N ALA A 49 6.57 11.70 19.35
CA ALA A 49 7.97 12.13 19.45
C ALA A 49 8.09 13.67 19.48
N VAL A 50 7.32 14.36 18.63
CA VAL A 50 7.27 15.82 18.59
C VAL A 50 6.67 16.38 19.88
N ALA A 51 5.64 15.75 20.45
CA ALA A 51 5.07 16.16 21.72
C ALA A 51 6.07 15.99 22.88
N GLU A 52 6.80 14.88 22.92
CA GLU A 52 7.84 14.62 23.91
C GLU A 52 8.98 15.64 23.83
N SER A 53 9.45 15.96 22.62
CA SER A 53 10.54 16.94 22.44
C SER A 53 10.20 18.37 22.86
N LYS A 54 8.92 18.70 22.99
CA LYS A 54 8.44 20.01 23.46
C LYS A 54 8.35 20.12 24.98
N LYS A 55 8.56 19.02 25.73
CA LYS A 55 8.51 19.04 27.19
C LYS A 55 9.78 19.70 27.78
N PRO A 56 9.67 20.42 28.91
CA PRO A 56 10.84 21.01 29.58
C PRO A 56 11.90 19.97 29.99
N ASP A 57 11.47 18.75 30.27
CA ASP A 57 12.25 17.58 30.71
C ASP A 57 12.24 16.46 29.66
N ALA A 58 12.23 16.82 28.38
CA ALA A 58 12.13 15.90 27.25
C ALA A 58 13.01 14.65 27.39
N ASN A 59 12.39 13.48 27.27
CA ASN A 59 13.08 12.21 27.38
C ASN A 59 13.54 11.71 26.01
N MET A 60 14.86 11.78 25.77
CA MET A 60 15.46 11.32 24.52
C MET A 60 15.23 9.83 24.23
N GLY A 61 15.12 8.98 25.26
CA GLY A 61 14.79 7.56 25.06
C GLY A 61 13.42 7.37 24.43
N ILE A 62 12.41 8.11 24.91
CA ILE A 62 11.05 8.09 24.36
C ILE A 62 11.04 8.68 22.95
N ILE A 63 11.70 9.82 22.72
CA ILE A 63 11.80 10.43 21.38
C ILE A 63 12.37 9.42 20.39
N CYS A 64 13.45 8.74 20.76
CA CYS A 64 14.12 7.77 19.90
C CYS A 64 13.27 6.52 19.64
N GLU A 65 12.61 5.98 20.66
CA GLU A 65 11.66 4.88 20.49
C GLU A 65 10.54 5.27 19.50
N LYS A 66 9.96 6.45 19.67
CA LYS A 66 8.84 6.93 18.85
C LYS A 66 9.25 7.27 17.41
N LEU A 67 10.43 7.85 17.20
CA LEU A 67 10.99 8.03 15.86
C LEU A 67 11.27 6.69 15.15
N PHE A 68 11.75 5.67 15.89
CA PHE A 68 11.96 4.33 15.34
C PHE A 68 10.63 3.66 14.93
N LEU A 69 9.61 3.72 15.80
CA LEU A 69 8.28 3.21 15.50
C LEU A 69 7.66 3.95 14.31
N SER A 70 7.82 5.26 14.24
CA SER A 70 7.35 6.08 13.14
C SER A 70 7.99 5.67 11.80
N ALA A 71 9.32 5.58 11.76
CA ALA A 71 10.03 5.10 10.58
C ALA A 71 9.58 3.70 10.16
N SER A 72 9.39 2.80 11.13
CA SER A 72 8.91 1.44 10.88
C SER A 72 7.50 1.42 10.27
N GLY A 73 6.58 2.22 10.81
CA GLY A 73 5.21 2.37 10.30
C GLY A 73 5.20 2.82 8.84
N PHE A 74 5.94 3.89 8.52
CA PHE A 74 6.07 4.35 7.13
C PHE A 74 6.74 3.32 6.22
N GLN A 75 7.73 2.56 6.70
CA GLN A 75 8.36 1.50 5.92
C GLN A 75 7.37 0.37 5.58
N TYR A 76 6.52 -0.04 6.52
CA TYR A 76 5.48 -1.02 6.26
C TYR A 76 4.39 -0.46 5.33
N ALA A 77 4.04 0.82 5.46
CA ALA A 77 3.12 1.48 4.55
C ALA A 77 3.63 1.47 3.10
N VAL A 78 4.93 1.77 2.87
CA VAL A 78 5.56 1.67 1.54
C VAL A 78 5.37 0.27 0.96
N LYS A 79 5.63 -0.78 1.73
CA LYS A 79 5.47 -2.17 1.29
C LYS A 79 4.01 -2.50 0.96
N GLY A 80 3.07 -2.14 1.84
CA GLY A 80 1.65 -2.40 1.64
C GLY A 80 1.08 -1.66 0.42
N PHE A 81 1.42 -0.37 0.24
CA PHE A 81 0.99 0.39 -0.94
C PHE A 81 1.63 -0.14 -2.24
N GLN A 82 2.89 -0.61 -2.20
CA GLN A 82 3.51 -1.27 -3.35
C GLN A 82 2.80 -2.58 -3.70
N ASN A 83 2.43 -3.39 -2.71
CA ASN A 83 1.67 -4.62 -2.90
C ASN A 83 0.27 -4.32 -3.47
N CYS A 84 -0.43 -3.35 -2.91
CA CYS A 84 -1.70 -2.85 -3.43
C CYS A 84 -1.60 -2.52 -4.92
N ALA A 85 -0.59 -1.72 -5.31
CA ALA A 85 -0.40 -1.34 -6.71
C ALA A 85 -0.14 -2.56 -7.61
N ASN A 86 0.65 -3.53 -7.13
CA ASN A 86 0.92 -4.75 -7.89
C ASN A 86 -0.34 -5.61 -8.10
N ILE A 87 -1.19 -5.73 -7.08
CA ILE A 87 -2.44 -6.50 -7.16
C ILE A 87 -3.43 -5.81 -8.09
N PHE A 88 -3.62 -4.49 -7.99
CA PHE A 88 -4.50 -3.78 -8.92
C PHE A 88 -3.98 -3.78 -10.35
N ARG A 89 -2.65 -3.84 -10.56
CA ARG A 89 -2.09 -4.11 -11.88
C ARG A 89 -2.53 -5.48 -12.40
N SER A 90 -2.46 -6.54 -11.58
CA SER A 90 -2.99 -7.86 -11.96
C SER A 90 -4.50 -7.83 -12.22
N ALA A 91 -5.27 -7.04 -11.47
CA ALA A 91 -6.70 -6.84 -11.75
C ALA A 91 -6.91 -6.22 -13.14
N MET A 92 -6.09 -5.25 -13.56
CA MET A 92 -6.19 -4.66 -14.91
C MET A 92 -5.98 -5.67 -16.05
N ASP A 93 -5.28 -6.77 -15.79
CA ASP A 93 -5.00 -7.81 -16.79
C ASP A 93 -6.18 -8.77 -16.98
N VAL A 94 -6.99 -8.98 -15.93
CA VAL A 94 -8.11 -9.94 -15.95
C VAL A 94 -9.50 -9.30 -16.01
N CYS A 95 -9.64 -8.07 -15.50
CA CYS A 95 -10.88 -7.31 -15.52
C CYS A 95 -11.11 -6.66 -16.90
N SER A 96 -12.36 -6.28 -17.19
CA SER A 96 -12.74 -5.60 -18.43
C SER A 96 -13.63 -4.38 -18.16
N GLY A 97 -13.86 -3.56 -19.19
CA GLY A 97 -14.74 -2.39 -19.10
C GLY A 97 -14.38 -1.43 -17.96
N THR A 98 -15.38 -1.00 -17.20
CA THR A 98 -15.24 -0.06 -16.09
C THR A 98 -14.34 -0.59 -14.98
N ASP A 99 -14.36 -1.89 -14.70
CA ASP A 99 -13.57 -2.47 -13.60
C ASP A 99 -12.07 -2.37 -13.88
N LYS A 100 -11.65 -2.56 -15.13
CA LYS A 100 -10.26 -2.31 -15.54
C LYS A 100 -9.84 -0.86 -15.33
N ILE A 101 -10.73 0.09 -15.64
CA ILE A 101 -10.48 1.52 -15.44
C ILE A 101 -10.38 1.83 -13.94
N THR A 102 -11.27 1.29 -13.13
CA THR A 102 -11.28 1.45 -11.67
C THR A 102 -10.02 0.84 -11.04
N ALA A 103 -9.62 -0.36 -11.45
CA ALA A 103 -8.38 -0.99 -11.01
C ALA A 103 -7.15 -0.10 -11.34
N SER A 104 -7.13 0.50 -12.54
CA SER A 104 -6.07 1.44 -12.90
C SER A 104 -6.04 2.68 -12.02
N LYS A 105 -7.20 3.21 -11.62
CA LYS A 105 -7.29 4.35 -10.69
C LYS A 105 -6.75 3.97 -9.32
N HIS A 106 -7.19 2.83 -8.76
CA HIS A 106 -6.70 2.36 -7.46
C HIS A 106 -5.21 2.06 -7.45
N LYS A 107 -4.67 1.45 -8.53
CA LYS A 107 -3.23 1.28 -8.71
C LYS A 107 -2.49 2.62 -8.57
N ASN A 108 -2.96 3.65 -9.26
CA ASN A 108 -2.31 4.97 -9.24
C ASN A 108 -2.41 5.64 -7.86
N THR A 109 -3.54 5.50 -7.16
CA THR A 109 -3.67 5.95 -5.77
C THR A 109 -2.67 5.23 -4.85
N CYS A 110 -2.51 3.91 -5.00
CA CYS A 110 -1.53 3.15 -4.24
C CYS A 110 -0.09 3.60 -4.52
N LEU A 111 0.26 3.88 -5.78
CA LEU A 111 1.58 4.44 -6.12
C LEU A 111 1.78 5.83 -5.49
N SER A 112 0.80 6.72 -5.58
CA SER A 112 0.89 8.06 -4.98
C SER A 112 1.11 7.99 -3.46
N ASN A 113 0.38 7.11 -2.76
CA ASN A 113 0.54 6.95 -1.31
C ASN A 113 1.84 6.24 -0.94
N LYS A 114 2.35 5.34 -1.78
CA LYS A 114 3.68 4.75 -1.62
C LYS A 114 4.76 5.83 -1.68
N ASP A 115 4.66 6.77 -2.62
CA ASP A 115 5.65 7.84 -2.78
C ASP A 115 5.65 8.76 -1.55
N VAL A 116 4.47 9.19 -1.10
CA VAL A 116 4.31 9.96 0.16
C VAL A 116 4.88 9.19 1.35
N SER A 117 4.60 7.89 1.47
CA SER A 117 5.13 7.06 2.56
C SER A 117 6.66 6.92 2.49
N THR A 118 7.23 6.89 1.27
CA THR A 118 8.67 6.80 1.05
C THR A 118 9.40 8.07 1.47
N GLU A 119 8.82 9.24 1.15
CA GLU A 119 9.33 10.54 1.58
C GLU A 119 9.31 10.66 3.11
N ASN A 120 8.18 10.31 3.74
CA ASN A 120 8.05 10.31 5.20
C ASN A 120 9.03 9.35 5.87
N PHE A 121 9.15 8.11 5.37
CA PHE A 121 10.13 7.15 5.87
C PHE A 121 11.55 7.72 5.80
N SER A 122 11.94 8.28 4.65
CA SER A 122 13.28 8.81 4.44
C SER A 122 13.58 9.99 5.38
N TYR A 123 12.61 10.89 5.55
CA TYR A 123 12.72 12.02 6.45
C TYR A 123 12.88 11.55 7.91
N ILE A 124 11.94 10.75 8.42
CA ILE A 124 11.92 10.30 9.81
C ILE A 124 13.09 9.40 10.15
N TYR A 125 13.49 8.51 9.24
CA TYR A 125 14.66 7.67 9.47
C TYR A 125 15.95 8.49 9.60
N ASN A 126 16.06 9.60 8.85
CA ASN A 126 17.20 10.51 9.01
C ASN A 126 17.11 11.31 10.33
N GLU A 127 15.92 11.74 10.75
CA GLU A 127 15.72 12.34 12.08
C GLU A 127 16.13 11.37 13.19
N TYR A 128 15.66 10.12 13.10
CA TYR A 128 16.01 9.06 14.04
C TYR A 128 17.53 8.87 14.14
N LYS A 129 18.22 8.69 13.01
CA LYS A 129 19.69 8.54 13.01
C LYS A 129 20.39 9.72 13.68
N ARG A 130 20.04 10.96 13.31
CA ARG A 130 20.72 12.15 13.83
C ARG A 130 20.54 12.35 15.32
N ASN A 131 19.37 12.03 15.85
CA ASN A 131 19.03 12.31 17.24
C ASN A 131 19.32 11.12 18.18
N CYS A 132 19.44 9.90 17.66
CA CYS A 132 19.46 8.67 18.45
C CYS A 132 20.72 7.82 18.30
N TYR A 133 21.50 8.07 17.25
CA TYR A 133 22.81 7.47 17.04
C TYR A 133 23.82 8.59 16.80
N GLN A 134 24.17 9.30 17.88
CA GLN A 134 25.39 10.09 17.86
C GLN A 134 26.57 9.12 18.05
N GLU A 135 27.43 9.04 17.05
CA GLU A 135 28.82 8.60 17.23
C GLU A 135 29.59 9.61 18.10
#